data_AF-A0A1G0XB10-F1
#
_entry.id   AF-A0A1G0XB10-F1
#
_cell.length_a   1.000
_cell.length_b   1.000
_cell.length_c   1.000
_cell.angle_alpha   90.00
_cell.angle_beta   90.00
_cell.angle_gamma   90.00
#
_symmetry.space_group_name_H-M   'P 1'
#
loop_
_entity.id
_entity.type
_entity.pdbx_description
1 polymer ?
#
loop_
_entity_poly.entity_id
_entity_poly.type
_entity_poly.pdbx_seq_one_letter_code
_entity_poly.pdbx_strand_id
1 'polypeptide(L)'
;MPDFLLNEKTFGDPDYDPELTLVGKIENRELPIAFIQGVVRKRADGKVGYIKLLCVDSNERRKGHARMLYENVEQKMKKQNVKQIRVYESYPNYFMPGIDPFYTEAVCFFERLGYKKIGDTSNLVADLSLQSFDTESEEKKLLEEKIVFRRAK
;
A
#
# COMPACT_ATOMS: atom_id res chain seq x y z
N MET A 1 14.47 -6.75 0.37
CA MET A 1 13.58 -6.40 1.50
C MET A 1 13.45 -7.63 2.39
N PRO A 2 13.45 -7.49 3.73
CA PRO A 2 13.30 -8.65 4.60
C PRO A 2 11.93 -9.33 4.45
N ASP A 3 11.90 -10.66 4.49
CA ASP A 3 10.68 -11.45 4.30
C ASP A 3 9.62 -11.18 5.37
N PHE A 4 10.03 -10.92 6.62
CA PHE A 4 9.11 -10.61 7.71
C PHE A 4 8.29 -9.35 7.42
N LEU A 5 8.91 -8.35 6.79
CA LEU A 5 8.25 -7.09 6.46
C LEU A 5 7.27 -7.31 5.31
N LEU A 6 7.63 -8.12 4.30
CA LEU A 6 6.69 -8.46 3.23
C LEU A 6 5.44 -9.11 3.81
N ASN A 7 5.63 -10.11 4.68
CA ASN A 7 4.53 -10.81 5.32
C ASN A 7 3.67 -9.85 6.15
N GLU A 8 4.27 -9.07 7.05
CA GLU A 8 3.56 -8.09 7.88
C GLU A 8 2.73 -7.10 7.04
N LYS A 9 3.28 -6.63 5.91
CA LYS A 9 2.61 -5.68 5.02
C LYS A 9 1.61 -6.33 4.06
N THR A 10 1.50 -7.66 4.00
CA THR A 10 0.62 -8.37 3.06
C THR A 10 -0.28 -9.37 3.76
N PHE A 11 0.12 -10.65 3.85
CA PHE A 11 -0.68 -11.74 4.41
C PHE A 11 -0.83 -11.66 5.93
N GLY A 12 0.11 -11.04 6.63
CA GLY A 12 0.06 -10.74 8.06
C GLY A 12 -0.69 -9.45 8.41
N ASP A 13 -1.33 -8.82 7.44
CA ASP A 13 -2.15 -7.63 7.68
C ASP A 13 -3.39 -7.98 8.53
N PRO A 14 -3.73 -7.18 9.56
CA PRO A 14 -4.87 -7.48 10.44
C PRO A 14 -6.24 -7.59 9.74
N ASP A 15 -6.44 -6.90 8.60
CA ASP A 15 -7.65 -7.06 7.77
C ASP A 15 -7.36 -7.82 6.47
N TYR A 16 -6.37 -8.71 6.48
CA TYR A 16 -6.17 -9.65 5.37
C TYR A 16 -7.45 -10.46 5.14
N ASP A 17 -7.87 -10.53 3.88
CA ASP A 17 -9.03 -11.30 3.44
C ASP A 17 -8.60 -12.22 2.27
N PRO A 18 -8.59 -13.55 2.44
CA PRO A 18 -8.25 -14.46 1.36
C PRO A 18 -9.24 -14.36 0.19
N GLU A 19 -10.49 -13.94 0.42
CA GLU A 19 -11.46 -13.75 -0.66
C GLU A 19 -11.11 -12.56 -1.55
N LEU A 20 -10.35 -11.59 -1.04
CA LEU A 20 -9.86 -10.44 -1.82
C LEU A 20 -8.45 -10.68 -2.38
N THR A 21 -7.90 -11.88 -2.23
CA THR A 21 -6.55 -12.24 -2.69
C THR A 21 -6.64 -13.33 -3.74
N LEU A 22 -6.37 -12.99 -5.00
CA LEU A 22 -6.58 -13.89 -6.14
C LEU A 22 -5.30 -14.07 -6.95
N VAL A 23 -5.14 -15.27 -7.48
CA VAL A 23 -4.04 -15.66 -8.36
C VAL A 23 -4.61 -16.10 -9.70
N GLY A 24 -4.07 -15.59 -10.80
CA GLY A 24 -4.31 -16.11 -12.14
C GLY A 24 -3.29 -17.18 -12.49
N LYS A 25 -3.75 -18.33 -12.99
CA LYS A 25 -2.89 -19.44 -13.45
C LYS A 25 -3.34 -19.89 -14.85
N ILE A 26 -2.38 -20.34 -15.65
CA ILE A 26 -2.62 -21.09 -16.88
C ILE A 26 -2.50 -22.57 -16.52
N GLU A 27 -3.43 -23.39 -17.01
CA GLU A 27 -3.36 -24.84 -16.82
C GLU A 27 -2.01 -25.37 -17.33
N ASN A 28 -1.38 -26.26 -16.56
CA ASN A 28 -0.04 -26.82 -16.84
C ASN A 28 1.14 -25.83 -16.78
N ARG A 29 0.95 -24.58 -16.34
CA ARG A 29 2.05 -23.67 -16.00
C ARG A 29 2.25 -23.65 -14.48
N GLU A 30 3.48 -23.96 -14.03
CA GLU A 30 3.82 -24.02 -12.61
C GLU A 30 3.66 -22.66 -11.91
N LEU A 31 4.20 -21.61 -12.52
CA LEU A 31 4.19 -20.27 -11.94
C LEU A 31 2.89 -19.51 -12.25
N PRO A 32 2.38 -18.72 -11.29
CA PRO A 32 1.23 -17.85 -11.53
C PRO A 32 1.54 -16.76 -12.55
N ILE A 33 0.52 -16.35 -13.31
CA ILE A 33 0.64 -15.32 -14.34
C ILE A 33 0.11 -13.95 -13.92
N ALA A 34 -0.67 -13.90 -12.85
CA ALA A 34 -1.22 -12.67 -12.32
C ALA A 34 -1.55 -12.82 -10.83
N PHE A 35 -1.53 -11.72 -10.11
CA PHE A 35 -1.87 -11.67 -8.70
C PHE A 35 -2.55 -10.33 -8.37
N ILE A 36 -3.56 -10.38 -7.51
CA ILE A 36 -4.16 -9.21 -6.89
C ILE A 36 -4.37 -9.48 -5.40
N GLN A 37 -4.15 -8.46 -4.58
CA GLN A 37 -4.52 -8.49 -3.17
C GLN A 37 -5.30 -7.22 -2.84
N GLY A 38 -6.51 -7.41 -2.34
CA GLY A 38 -7.34 -6.36 -1.78
C GLY A 38 -7.43 -6.46 -0.25
N VAL A 39 -7.73 -5.33 0.40
CA VAL A 39 -8.13 -5.27 1.81
C VAL A 39 -9.25 -4.24 1.97
N VAL A 40 -10.05 -4.38 3.01
CA VAL A 40 -11.11 -3.41 3.34
C VAL A 40 -10.85 -2.87 4.74
N ARG A 41 -10.77 -1.55 4.85
CA ARG A 41 -10.58 -0.84 6.12
C ARG A 41 -11.88 -0.22 6.58
N LYS A 42 -12.18 -0.33 7.87
CA LYS A 42 -13.21 0.49 8.51
C LYS A 42 -12.64 1.89 8.79
N ARG A 43 -13.34 2.93 8.34
CA ARG A 43 -13.07 4.34 8.61
C ARG A 43 -14.27 4.96 9.33
N ALA A 44 -14.10 6.21 9.78
CA ALA A 44 -15.20 6.98 10.38
C ALA A 44 -16.41 7.07 9.43
N ASP A 45 -16.16 7.35 8.15
CA ASP A 45 -17.21 7.55 7.13
C ASP A 45 -17.67 6.26 6.42
N GLY A 46 -17.24 5.10 6.92
CA GLY A 46 -17.60 3.79 6.36
C GLY A 46 -16.41 2.97 5.90
N LYS A 47 -16.66 1.98 5.04
CA LYS A 47 -15.62 1.06 4.55
C LYS A 47 -14.94 1.61 3.30
N VAL A 48 -13.62 1.54 3.27
CA VAL A 48 -12.79 1.87 2.11
C VAL A 48 -12.00 0.63 1.69
N GLY A 49 -12.09 0.28 0.42
CA GLY A 49 -11.32 -0.79 -0.18
C GLY A 49 -9.96 -0.30 -0.64
N TYR A 50 -8.97 -1.18 -0.62
CA TYR A 50 -7.64 -0.88 -1.12
C TYR A 50 -7.14 -2.05 -1.96
N ILE A 51 -6.60 -1.77 -3.15
CA ILE A 51 -5.81 -2.74 -3.89
C ILE A 51 -4.36 -2.63 -3.38
N LYS A 52 -3.92 -3.55 -2.53
CA LYS A 52 -2.57 -3.52 -1.95
C LYS A 52 -1.49 -3.90 -2.95
N LEU A 53 -1.79 -4.88 -3.80
CA LEU A 53 -0.87 -5.40 -4.81
C LEU A 53 -1.66 -5.79 -6.05
N LEU A 54 -1.08 -5.55 -7.22
CA LEU A 54 -1.56 -6.02 -8.50
C LEU A 54 -0.35 -6.20 -9.42
N CYS A 55 -0.21 -7.39 -9.99
CA CYS A 55 0.81 -7.64 -11.01
C CYS A 55 0.33 -8.67 -12.03
N VAL A 56 0.92 -8.59 -13.23
CA VAL A 56 0.75 -9.55 -14.31
C VAL A 56 2.14 -9.84 -14.88
N ASP A 57 2.43 -11.11 -15.08
CA ASP A 57 3.61 -11.61 -15.78
C ASP A 57 3.79 -10.85 -17.10
N SER A 58 5.03 -10.42 -17.37
CA SER A 58 5.32 -9.55 -18.52
C SER A 58 4.88 -10.14 -19.86
N ASN A 59 4.92 -11.46 -20.02
CA ASN A 59 4.55 -12.16 -21.25
C ASN A 59 3.03 -12.35 -21.40
N GLU A 60 2.28 -12.10 -20.32
CA GLU A 60 0.82 -12.21 -20.25
C GLU A 60 0.12 -10.85 -20.16
N ARG A 61 0.87 -9.74 -20.23
CA ARG A 61 0.28 -8.40 -20.21
C ARG A 61 -0.59 -8.16 -21.45
N ARG A 62 -1.50 -7.19 -21.32
CA ARG A 62 -2.43 -6.74 -22.38
C ARG A 62 -3.46 -7.79 -22.86
N LYS A 63 -3.56 -8.94 -22.18
CA LYS A 63 -4.56 -9.99 -22.43
C LYS A 63 -5.79 -9.93 -21.51
N GLY A 64 -5.92 -8.88 -20.69
CA GLY A 64 -7.09 -8.65 -19.83
C GLY A 64 -7.02 -9.26 -18.42
N HIS A 65 -5.95 -9.98 -18.06
CA HIS A 65 -5.84 -10.64 -16.75
C HIS A 65 -5.97 -9.70 -15.55
N ALA A 66 -5.32 -8.53 -15.59
CA ALA A 66 -5.43 -7.53 -14.53
C ALA A 66 -6.88 -7.03 -14.33
N ARG A 67 -7.60 -6.79 -15.43
CA ARG A 67 -9.00 -6.35 -15.39
C ARG A 67 -9.90 -7.43 -14.79
N MET A 68 -9.75 -8.67 -15.23
CA MET A 68 -10.52 -9.80 -14.71
C MET A 68 -10.34 -9.98 -13.19
N LEU A 69 -9.09 -9.93 -12.71
CA LEU A 69 -8.79 -10.01 -11.29
C LEU A 69 -9.37 -8.81 -10.51
N TYR A 70 -9.19 -7.60 -11.03
CA TYR A 70 -9.72 -6.38 -10.44
C TYR A 70 -11.25 -6.41 -10.31
N GLU A 71 -11.96 -6.74 -11.38
CA GLU A 71 -13.43 -6.78 -11.39
C GLU A 71 -13.96 -7.79 -10.36
N ASN A 72 -13.28 -8.93 -10.19
CA ASN A 72 -13.67 -9.90 -9.17
C ASN A 72 -13.54 -9.34 -7.75
N VAL A 73 -12.39 -8.73 -7.43
CA VAL A 73 -12.15 -8.08 -6.13
C VAL A 73 -13.12 -6.91 -5.91
N GLU A 74 -13.35 -6.08 -6.92
CA GLU A 74 -14.27 -4.95 -6.86
C GLU A 74 -15.70 -5.42 -6.56
N GLN A 75 -16.18 -6.48 -7.20
CA GLN A 75 -17.52 -7.02 -6.94
C GLN A 75 -17.64 -7.56 -5.51
N LYS A 76 -16.59 -8.20 -4.97
CA LYS A 76 -16.56 -8.63 -3.57
C LYS A 76 -16.59 -7.42 -2.62
N MET A 77 -15.80 -6.38 -2.89
CA MET A 77 -15.81 -5.15 -2.10
C MET A 77 -17.18 -4.44 -2.15
N LYS A 78 -17.83 -4.38 -3.32
CA LYS A 78 -19.19 -3.85 -3.49
C LYS A 78 -20.20 -4.59 -2.59
N LYS A 79 -20.15 -5.93 -2.57
CA LYS A 79 -20.99 -6.75 -1.66
C LYS A 79 -20.72 -6.48 -0.18
N GLN A 80 -19.52 -6.01 0.15
CA GLN A 80 -19.17 -5.58 1.51
C GLN A 80 -19.59 -4.13 1.85
N ASN A 81 -20.33 -3.45 0.97
CA ASN A 81 -20.73 -2.04 1.06
C ASN A 81 -19.55 -1.05 1.00
N VAL A 82 -18.47 -1.40 0.31
CA VAL A 82 -17.39 -0.47 0.00
C VAL A 82 -17.85 0.51 -1.08
N LYS A 83 -17.74 1.81 -0.81
CA LYS A 83 -18.14 2.88 -1.74
C LYS A 83 -16.96 3.53 -2.46
N GLN A 84 -15.75 3.32 -1.97
CA GLN A 84 -14.52 3.89 -2.50
C GLN A 84 -13.42 2.85 -2.44
N ILE A 85 -12.68 2.72 -3.55
CA ILE A 85 -11.47 1.90 -3.62
C ILE A 85 -10.30 2.83 -3.90
N ARG A 86 -9.22 2.68 -3.13
CA ARG A 86 -7.92 3.35 -3.35
C ARG A 86 -6.86 2.32 -3.74
N VAL A 87 -5.72 2.76 -4.25
CA VAL A 87 -4.68 1.85 -4.76
C VAL A 87 -3.39 2.02 -3.95
N TYR A 88 -2.84 0.91 -3.48
CA TYR A 88 -1.64 0.74 -2.66
C TYR A 88 -1.72 1.26 -1.21
N GLU A 89 -1.83 2.57 -1.04
CA GLU A 89 -1.84 3.42 0.19
C GLU A 89 -2.79 3.01 1.35
N SER A 90 -2.80 1.75 1.71
CA SER A 90 -3.66 1.08 2.69
C SER A 90 -3.24 1.33 4.15
N TYR A 91 -3.09 2.61 4.52
CA TYR A 91 -2.87 3.05 5.92
C TYR A 91 -3.82 2.32 6.90
N PRO A 92 -3.36 1.91 8.09
CA PRO A 92 -2.04 2.15 8.68
C PRO A 92 -0.94 1.21 8.22
N ASN A 93 -1.24 0.23 7.37
CA ASN A 93 -0.31 -0.84 7.02
C ASN A 93 -0.13 -0.97 5.50
N TYR A 94 0.38 0.07 4.85
CA TYR A 94 0.63 0.04 3.41
C TYR A 94 2.01 -0.52 3.08
N PHE A 95 2.12 -1.13 1.90
CA PHE A 95 3.39 -1.56 1.34
C PHE A 95 4.01 -0.48 0.44
N MET A 96 3.19 0.10 -0.44
CA MET A 96 3.56 1.21 -1.31
C MET A 96 2.62 2.39 -1.02
N PRO A 97 3.11 3.64 -1.07
CA PRO A 97 2.30 4.83 -0.78
C PRO A 97 1.39 5.24 -1.96
N GLY A 98 1.48 4.55 -3.09
CA GLY A 98 0.78 4.86 -4.32
C GLY A 98 1.37 4.05 -5.48
N ILE A 99 0.93 4.36 -6.70
CA ILE A 99 1.52 3.80 -7.93
C ILE A 99 2.84 4.55 -8.19
N ASP A 100 3.94 3.83 -8.36
CA ASP A 100 5.19 4.44 -8.80
C ASP A 100 5.02 5.01 -10.23
N PRO A 101 5.40 6.28 -10.49
CA PRO A 101 5.26 6.89 -11.82
C PRO A 101 6.03 6.16 -12.92
N PHE A 102 7.06 5.35 -12.60
CA PHE A 102 7.74 4.51 -13.59
C PHE A 102 6.88 3.32 -14.06
N TYR A 103 5.78 3.03 -13.39
CA TYR A 103 4.78 2.05 -13.82
C TYR A 103 3.64 2.72 -14.59
N THR A 104 3.98 3.47 -15.65
CA THR A 104 3.02 4.18 -16.52
C THR A 104 1.88 3.28 -17.01
N GLU A 105 2.17 2.00 -17.29
CA GLU A 105 1.14 1.02 -17.68
C GLU A 105 0.07 0.82 -16.59
N ALA A 106 0.48 0.78 -15.32
CA ALA A 106 -0.43 0.66 -14.18
C ALA A 106 -1.24 1.94 -13.95
N VAL A 107 -0.60 3.12 -14.08
CA VAL A 107 -1.31 4.42 -14.04
C VAL A 107 -2.41 4.46 -15.09
N CYS A 108 -2.06 4.21 -16.36
CA CYS A 108 -3.02 4.17 -17.47
C CYS A 108 -4.13 3.13 -17.25
N PHE A 109 -3.80 1.98 -16.65
CA PHE A 109 -4.77 0.93 -16.37
C PHE A 109 -5.84 1.42 -15.38
N PHE A 110 -5.45 2.01 -14.25
CA PHE A 110 -6.39 2.50 -13.26
C PHE A 110 -7.18 3.73 -13.75
N GLU A 111 -6.56 4.64 -14.50
CA GLU A 111 -7.29 5.75 -15.13
C GLU A 111 -8.38 5.27 -16.08
N ARG A 112 -8.12 4.22 -16.88
CA ARG A 112 -9.12 3.59 -17.74
C ARG A 112 -10.22 2.86 -16.98
N LEU A 113 -9.99 2.50 -15.72
CA LEU A 113 -11.02 2.00 -14.80
C LEU A 113 -11.81 3.14 -14.12
N GLY A 114 -11.48 4.40 -14.42
CA GLY A 114 -12.16 5.57 -13.86
C GLY A 114 -11.55 6.10 -12.56
N TYR A 115 -10.39 5.60 -12.15
CA TYR A 115 -9.68 6.15 -10.99
C TYR A 115 -9.20 7.57 -11.29
N LYS A 116 -9.21 8.41 -10.26
CA LYS A 116 -8.70 9.77 -10.30
C LYS A 116 -7.47 9.86 -9.40
N LYS A 117 -6.41 10.49 -9.92
CA LYS A 117 -5.25 10.85 -9.10
C LYS A 117 -5.67 11.90 -8.06
N ILE A 118 -5.23 11.72 -6.83
CA ILE A 118 -5.58 12.59 -5.69
C ILE A 118 -4.38 13.31 -5.06
N GLY A 119 -3.16 12.93 -5.44
CA GLY A 119 -1.95 13.53 -4.90
C GLY A 119 -0.69 12.78 -5.35
N ASP A 120 0.45 13.29 -4.91
CA ASP A 120 1.77 12.71 -5.09
C ASP A 120 2.45 12.55 -3.72
N THR A 121 3.32 11.54 -3.63
CA THR A 121 4.13 11.29 -2.43
C THR A 121 5.56 10.97 -2.86
N SER A 122 6.54 11.38 -2.07
CA SER A 122 7.95 11.09 -2.32
C SER A 122 8.58 10.47 -1.08
N ASN A 123 9.34 9.39 -1.27
CA ASN A 123 10.24 8.89 -0.24
C ASN A 123 11.52 9.72 -0.31
N LEU A 124 11.88 10.37 0.79
CA LEU A 124 13.10 11.16 0.90
C LEU A 124 14.11 10.41 1.77
N VAL A 125 15.38 10.47 1.40
CA VAL A 125 16.49 9.94 2.18
C VAL A 125 17.46 11.08 2.43
N ALA A 126 17.85 11.27 3.69
CA ALA A 126 18.88 12.22 4.10
C ALA A 126 19.97 11.45 4.84
N ASP A 127 21.22 11.70 4.47
CA ASP A 127 22.36 11.23 5.25
C ASP A 127 22.55 12.15 6.44
N LEU A 128 22.30 11.60 7.64
CA LEU A 128 22.39 12.32 8.90
C LEU A 128 23.72 12.05 9.63
N SER A 129 24.61 11.23 9.06
CA SER A 129 25.83 10.77 9.73
C SER A 129 26.83 11.89 10.05
N LEU A 130 26.80 12.98 9.28
CA LEU A 130 27.67 14.14 9.47
C LEU A 130 27.07 15.23 10.36
N GLN A 131 25.84 15.05 10.84
CA GLN A 131 25.14 16.06 11.62
C GLN A 131 25.30 15.80 13.12
N SER A 132 25.70 16.84 13.86
CA SER A 132 25.58 16.82 15.32
C SER A 132 24.10 16.99 15.69
N PHE A 133 23.56 16.01 16.41
CA PHE A 133 22.24 16.08 17.06
C PHE A 133 22.38 16.37 18.56
N ASP A 134 23.50 16.95 18.98
CA ASP A 134 23.67 17.43 20.34
C ASP A 134 22.63 18.52 20.64
N THR A 135 21.96 18.38 21.77
CA THR A 135 20.88 19.26 22.24
C THR A 135 21.11 19.75 23.67
N GLU A 136 22.30 19.53 24.25
CA GLU A 136 22.59 19.88 25.65
C GLU A 136 22.36 21.36 25.99
N SER A 137 22.69 22.27 25.06
CA SER A 137 22.48 23.72 25.23
C SER A 137 20.99 24.04 25.34
N GLU A 138 20.19 23.49 24.44
CA GLU A 138 18.75 23.70 24.35
C GLU A 138 18.03 23.07 25.54
N GLU A 139 18.44 21.85 25.93
CA GLU A 139 17.93 21.18 27.12
C GLU A 139 18.21 21.97 28.41
N LYS A 140 19.40 22.59 28.54
CA LYS A 140 19.73 23.45 29.70
C LYS A 140 18.83 24.68 29.77
N LYS A 141 18.62 25.38 28.64
CA LYS A 141 17.71 26.54 28.58
C LYS A 141 16.28 26.15 28.99
N LEU A 142 15.79 25.02 28.50
CA LEU A 142 14.45 24.53 28.83
C LEU A 142 14.34 24.12 30.31
N LEU A 143 15.42 23.60 30.90
CA LEU A 143 15.45 23.28 32.33
C LEU A 143 15.38 24.54 33.21
N GLU A 144 15.99 25.67 32.81
CA GLU A 144 15.84 26.96 33.49
C GLU A 144 14.38 27.43 33.49
N GLU A 145 13.64 27.13 32.42
CA GLU A 145 12.18 27.33 32.31
C GLU A 145 11.35 26.26 33.04
N LYS A 146 12.01 25.32 33.74
CA LYS A 146 11.40 24.18 34.46
C LYS A 146 10.70 23.16 33.55
N ILE A 147 11.08 23.08 32.28
CA ILE A 147 10.61 22.08 31.32
C ILE A 147 11.60 20.91 31.32
N VAL A 148 11.11 19.67 31.53
CA VAL A 148 11.95 18.47 31.63
C VAL A 148 11.53 17.44 30.59
N PHE A 149 12.48 16.99 29.77
CA PHE A 149 12.28 15.92 28.79
C PHE A 149 12.65 14.56 29.37
N ARG A 150 11.92 13.53 28.98
CA ARG A 150 12.24 12.13 29.27
C ARG A 150 11.96 11.31 28.03
N ARG A 151 12.70 10.20 27.86
CA ARG A 151 12.34 9.22 26.83
C ARG A 151 10.92 8.71 27.09
N ALA A 152 10.08 8.74 26.06
CA ALA A 152 8.82 8.02 26.07
C ALA A 152 9.15 6.54 26.32
N LYS A 153 8.49 5.93 27.31
CA LYS A 153 8.54 4.50 27.58
C LYS A 153 7.30 3.85 27.01
#